data_AF-A0A932MTB1-F1
#
_entry.id   AF-A0A932MTB1-F1
#
_cell.length_a   1.000
_cell.length_b   1.000
_cell.length_c   1.000
_cell.angle_alpha   90.00
_cell.angle_beta   90.00
_cell.angle_gamma   90.00
#
_symmetry.space_group_name_H-M   'P 1'
#
loop_
_entity.id
_entity.type
_entity.pdbx_description
1 polymer ?
#
loop_
_entity_poly.entity_id
_entity_poly.type
_entity_poly.pdbx_seq_one_letter_code
_entity_poly.pdbx_strand_id
1 'polypeptide(L)'
;MIKEWLEEYKPATQTDAEQALREIMQEIALAGLQRSGFFEKAAFYGGTALRIFQGLPRFSEDLDFSLLAANDEFSLEPYLRGIEAEFSALGVTVSVEEKNKTKETKVDSAFLKPDTTWKELVIKEIMPQESVKMRPAIKIKIEVDTRPPLDFTTEEKLLLKPFSFYVKCFTLPDLFAGKMHALLFRKWKGRVKGRDWFDMEWYIRKAVPLNLVHLGSRAYDSGDWPAPVISEANVMQLLDEKIDAVSFDNIKADVRPFIRDEKMMEIWSPGYFHDLIRKIKFVQRISFNEQWSMQQPLEYGRNIRLTFAKGNFQVRVHSATGQEYSWFVADDRNEFEIETGTIAGIMHPQISFKSVSGEMQVNVESP
;
A
#
# COMPACT_ATOMS: atom_id res chain seq x y z
N MET A 1 -24.31 -7.18 -17.11
CA MET A 1 -23.01 -7.32 -16.42
C MET A 1 -22.59 -6.04 -15.69
N ILE A 2 -22.01 -5.01 -16.32
CA ILE A 2 -21.55 -3.80 -15.59
C ILE A 2 -22.69 -3.10 -14.84
N LYS A 3 -23.88 -3.04 -15.43
CA LYS A 3 -25.09 -2.54 -14.77
C LYS A 3 -25.41 -3.30 -13.48
N GLU A 4 -25.44 -4.63 -13.54
CA GLU A 4 -25.75 -5.49 -12.39
C GLU A 4 -24.70 -5.29 -11.29
N TRP A 5 -23.42 -5.18 -11.65
CA TRP A 5 -22.36 -4.88 -10.69
C TRP A 5 -22.55 -3.52 -10.04
N LEU A 6 -22.98 -2.51 -10.78
CA LEU A 6 -23.21 -1.16 -10.26
C LEU A 6 -24.43 -1.11 -9.33
N GLU A 7 -25.47 -1.91 -9.60
CA GLU A 7 -26.63 -2.06 -8.72
C GLU A 7 -26.26 -2.64 -7.34
N GLU A 8 -25.25 -3.52 -7.25
CA GLU A 8 -24.77 -4.08 -5.98
C GLU A 8 -24.27 -3.00 -5.00
N TYR A 9 -23.74 -1.88 -5.52
CA TYR A 9 -23.27 -0.75 -4.71
C TYR A 9 -24.39 0.10 -4.12
N LYS A 10 -25.63 -0.10 -4.57
CA LYS A 10 -26.85 0.62 -4.17
C LYS A 10 -26.61 2.14 -4.10
N PRO A 11 -26.22 2.78 -5.22
CA PRO A 11 -25.90 4.20 -5.21
C PRO A 11 -27.14 5.03 -4.85
N ALA A 12 -27.01 5.93 -3.89
CA ALA A 12 -28.08 6.84 -3.48
C ALA A 12 -28.05 8.17 -4.24
N THR A 13 -26.89 8.53 -4.79
CA THR A 13 -26.65 9.79 -5.50
C THR A 13 -25.90 9.55 -6.80
N GLN A 14 -25.98 10.52 -7.73
CA GLN A 14 -25.14 10.47 -8.95
C GLN A 14 -23.64 10.34 -8.61
N THR A 15 -23.19 10.97 -7.51
CA THR A 15 -21.80 10.86 -7.04
C THR A 15 -21.48 9.42 -6.61
N ASP A 16 -22.37 8.76 -5.86
CA ASP A 16 -22.18 7.35 -5.48
C ASP A 16 -22.09 6.44 -6.70
N ALA A 17 -22.95 6.66 -7.71
CA ALA A 17 -22.94 5.89 -8.95
C ALA A 17 -21.63 6.09 -9.72
N GLU A 18 -21.12 7.33 -9.80
CA GLU A 18 -19.84 7.63 -10.45
C GLU A 18 -18.65 6.95 -9.74
N GLN A 19 -18.65 6.92 -8.40
CA GLN A 19 -17.58 6.28 -7.64
C GLN A 19 -17.64 4.76 -7.71
N ALA A 20 -18.83 4.17 -7.65
CA ALA A 20 -19.01 2.74 -7.86
C ALA A 20 -18.61 2.31 -9.29
N LEU A 21 -18.98 3.10 -10.30
CA LEU A 21 -18.55 2.86 -11.68
C LEU A 21 -17.02 2.93 -11.81
N ARG A 22 -16.38 3.89 -11.13
CA ARG A 22 -14.91 3.98 -11.09
C ARG A 22 -14.27 2.73 -10.48
N GLU A 23 -14.80 2.23 -9.36
CA GLU A 23 -14.29 1.03 -8.69
C GLU A 23 -14.42 -0.21 -9.61
N ILE A 24 -15.57 -0.35 -10.29
CA ILE A 24 -15.76 -1.40 -11.31
C ILE A 24 -14.74 -1.28 -12.44
N MET A 25 -14.50 -0.07 -12.94
CA MET A 25 -13.48 0.15 -13.98
C MET A 25 -12.05 -0.18 -13.48
N GLN A 26 -11.75 0.09 -12.21
CA GLN A 26 -10.49 -0.29 -11.59
C GLN A 26 -10.34 -1.82 -11.52
N GLU A 27 -11.39 -2.56 -11.16
CA GLU A 27 -11.39 -4.04 -11.16
C GLU A 27 -11.17 -4.62 -12.57
N ILE A 28 -11.83 -4.07 -13.59
CA ILE A 28 -11.63 -4.46 -15.00
C ILE A 28 -10.19 -4.18 -15.44
N ALA A 29 -9.63 -3.02 -15.08
CA ALA A 29 -8.24 -2.71 -15.39
C ALA A 29 -7.26 -3.69 -14.72
N LEU A 30 -7.50 -4.08 -13.46
CA LEU A 30 -6.70 -5.08 -12.76
C LEU A 30 -6.76 -6.45 -13.46
N ALA A 31 -7.91 -6.85 -14.00
CA ALA A 31 -8.02 -8.07 -14.81
C ALA A 31 -7.20 -8.00 -16.11
N GLY A 32 -7.26 -6.88 -16.83
CA GLY A 32 -6.46 -6.69 -18.04
C GLY A 32 -4.94 -6.71 -17.76
N LEU A 33 -4.52 -6.12 -16.64
CA LEU A 33 -3.14 -6.21 -16.15
C LEU A 33 -2.76 -7.65 -15.80
N GLN A 34 -3.64 -8.40 -15.13
CA GLN A 34 -3.38 -9.79 -14.79
C GLN A 34 -3.20 -10.66 -16.05
N ARG A 35 -4.07 -10.53 -17.05
CA ARG A 35 -3.97 -11.30 -18.31
C ARG A 35 -2.70 -11.02 -19.11
N SER A 36 -2.15 -9.81 -18.97
CA SER A 36 -0.91 -9.41 -19.63
C SER A 36 0.36 -9.80 -18.84
N GLY A 37 0.22 -10.54 -17.72
CA GLY A 37 1.36 -11.00 -16.91
C GLY A 37 1.99 -9.89 -16.05
N PHE A 38 1.32 -8.75 -15.90
CA PHE A 38 1.87 -7.58 -15.19
C PHE A 38 2.28 -7.89 -13.74
N PHE A 39 1.51 -8.72 -13.04
CA PHE A 39 1.77 -9.07 -11.64
C PHE A 39 2.98 -10.00 -11.43
N GLU A 40 3.61 -10.48 -12.51
CA GLU A 40 4.94 -11.11 -12.43
C GLU A 40 6.07 -10.08 -12.24
N LYS A 41 5.80 -8.80 -12.55
CA LYS A 41 6.78 -7.72 -12.53
C LYS A 41 6.49 -6.67 -11.48
N ALA A 42 5.23 -6.49 -11.09
CA ALA A 42 4.79 -5.44 -10.20
C ALA A 42 3.81 -5.94 -9.14
N ALA A 43 3.72 -5.19 -8.04
CA ALA A 43 2.72 -5.39 -7.00
C ALA A 43 1.87 -4.12 -6.83
N PHE A 44 0.59 -4.34 -6.57
CA PHE A 44 -0.40 -3.30 -6.36
C PHE A 44 -0.32 -2.73 -4.94
N TYR A 45 -0.37 -1.41 -4.83
CA TYR A 45 -0.33 -0.71 -3.56
C TYR A 45 -1.21 0.55 -3.57
N GLY A 46 -1.13 1.36 -2.51
CA GLY A 46 -1.81 2.64 -2.44
C GLY A 46 -3.26 2.57 -1.94
N GLY A 47 -4.02 3.65 -2.17
CA GLY A 47 -5.36 3.81 -1.62
C GLY A 47 -6.40 2.85 -2.19
N THR A 48 -6.25 2.48 -3.47
CA THR A 48 -7.21 1.64 -4.17
C THR A 48 -7.02 0.17 -3.82
N ALA A 49 -5.78 -0.29 -3.58
CA ALA A 49 -5.52 -1.60 -3.00
C ALA A 49 -6.19 -1.75 -1.62
N LEU A 50 -6.11 -0.73 -0.78
CA LEU A 50 -6.76 -0.71 0.54
C LEU A 50 -8.29 -0.72 0.42
N ARG A 51 -8.84 0.01 -0.56
CA ARG A 51 -10.28 0.04 -0.85
C ARG A 51 -10.80 -1.33 -1.28
N ILE A 52 -10.22 -1.89 -2.33
CA ILE A 52 -10.69 -3.12 -2.97
C ILE A 52 -10.47 -4.34 -2.06
N PHE A 53 -9.29 -4.48 -1.46
CA PHE A 53 -8.92 -5.72 -0.76
C PHE A 53 -9.11 -5.69 0.76
N GLN A 54 -9.31 -4.52 1.35
CA GLN A 54 -9.42 -4.36 2.82
C GLN A 54 -10.70 -3.64 3.24
N GLY A 55 -11.53 -3.18 2.29
CA GLY A 55 -12.80 -2.54 2.57
C GLY A 55 -12.65 -1.16 3.21
N LEU A 56 -11.64 -0.37 2.80
CA LEU A 56 -11.49 1.01 3.26
C LEU A 56 -12.80 1.81 3.04
N PRO A 57 -13.37 2.47 4.06
CA PRO A 57 -14.67 3.15 3.96
C PRO A 57 -14.56 4.56 3.34
N ARG A 58 -13.68 4.72 2.35
CA ARG A 58 -13.61 5.89 1.47
C ARG A 58 -13.24 5.48 0.04
N PHE A 59 -13.71 6.21 -0.95
CA PHE A 59 -13.36 5.98 -2.35
C PHE A 59 -11.90 6.34 -2.64
N SER A 60 -11.36 5.76 -3.72
CA SER A 60 -10.00 5.98 -4.21
C SER A 60 -9.99 6.08 -5.73
N GLU A 61 -9.08 6.87 -6.29
CA GLU A 61 -9.18 7.33 -7.68
C GLU A 61 -8.18 6.70 -8.65
N ASP A 62 -6.97 6.46 -8.18
CA ASP A 62 -5.81 6.07 -8.99
C ASP A 62 -5.46 4.58 -8.76
N LEU A 63 -4.64 4.00 -9.63
CA LEU A 63 -4.05 2.66 -9.48
C LEU A 63 -2.53 2.80 -9.37
N ASP A 64 -1.98 2.51 -8.20
CA ASP A 64 -0.55 2.64 -7.92
C ASP A 64 0.11 1.27 -7.83
N PHE A 65 1.22 1.09 -8.54
CA PHE A 65 2.00 -0.15 -8.57
C PHE A 65 3.47 0.10 -8.30
N SER A 66 4.14 -0.88 -7.72
CA SER A 66 5.58 -0.87 -7.47
C SER A 66 6.19 -2.07 -8.16
N LEU A 67 7.29 -1.89 -8.89
CA LEU A 67 8.02 -3.03 -9.43
C LEU A 67 8.56 -3.92 -8.31
N LEU A 68 8.68 -5.22 -8.60
CA LEU A 68 9.28 -6.23 -7.70
C LEU A 68 10.80 -6.19 -7.72
N ALA A 69 11.39 -5.52 -8.71
CA ALA A 69 12.80 -5.23 -8.84
C ALA A 69 12.95 -3.91 -9.59
N ALA A 70 13.94 -3.10 -9.22
CA ALA A 70 14.23 -1.86 -9.93
C ALA A 70 14.55 -2.14 -11.41
N ASN A 71 13.92 -1.42 -12.32
CA ASN A 71 14.16 -1.52 -13.75
C ASN A 71 13.84 -0.19 -14.45
N ASP A 72 14.88 0.54 -14.84
CA ASP A 72 14.74 1.83 -15.52
C ASP A 72 14.25 1.70 -16.98
N GLU A 73 14.37 0.51 -17.57
CA GLU A 73 13.89 0.20 -18.92
C GLU A 73 12.44 -0.32 -18.93
N PHE A 74 11.78 -0.37 -17.78
CA PHE A 74 10.39 -0.79 -17.70
C PHE A 74 9.48 0.16 -18.49
N SER A 75 8.59 -0.44 -19.30
CA SER A 75 7.51 0.26 -19.99
C SER A 75 6.17 -0.36 -19.63
N LEU A 76 5.21 0.52 -19.31
CA LEU A 76 3.82 0.13 -19.05
C LEU A 76 3.04 -0.19 -20.34
N GLU A 77 3.46 0.33 -21.50
CA GLU A 77 2.76 0.22 -22.80
C GLU A 77 2.26 -1.19 -23.13
N PRO A 78 3.07 -2.26 -22.98
CA PRO A 78 2.64 -3.62 -23.34
C PRO A 78 1.42 -4.11 -22.55
N TYR A 79 1.26 -3.64 -21.31
CA TYR A 79 0.18 -4.03 -20.41
C TYR A 79 -1.11 -3.22 -20.64
N LEU A 80 -0.99 -2.01 -21.20
CA LEU A 80 -2.14 -1.15 -21.51
C LEU A 80 -3.07 -1.79 -22.54
N ARG A 81 -2.51 -2.54 -23.51
CA ARG A 81 -3.31 -3.30 -24.50
C ARG A 81 -4.14 -4.39 -23.84
N GLY A 82 -3.64 -4.99 -22.76
CA GLY A 82 -4.40 -5.96 -21.96
C GLY A 82 -5.62 -5.33 -21.28
N ILE A 83 -5.48 -4.09 -20.80
CA ILE A 83 -6.59 -3.30 -20.25
C ILE A 83 -7.63 -3.03 -21.34
N GLU A 84 -7.22 -2.50 -22.49
CA GLU A 84 -8.12 -2.21 -23.61
C GLU A 84 -8.90 -3.44 -24.07
N ALA A 85 -8.22 -4.59 -24.20
CA ALA A 85 -8.84 -5.84 -24.58
C ALA A 85 -9.90 -6.31 -23.56
N GLU A 86 -9.63 -6.18 -22.26
CA GLU A 86 -10.57 -6.58 -21.21
C GLU A 86 -11.82 -5.68 -21.20
N PHE A 87 -11.66 -4.36 -21.37
CA PHE A 87 -12.80 -3.45 -21.53
C PHE A 87 -13.61 -3.74 -22.79
N SER A 88 -12.92 -3.98 -23.93
CA SER A 88 -13.55 -4.29 -25.20
C SER A 88 -14.36 -5.59 -25.14
N ALA A 89 -13.86 -6.61 -24.44
CA ALA A 89 -14.58 -7.87 -24.21
C ALA A 89 -15.89 -7.69 -23.43
N LEU A 90 -16.01 -6.62 -22.63
CA LEU A 90 -17.21 -6.24 -21.90
C LEU A 90 -18.10 -5.24 -22.67
N GLY A 91 -17.76 -4.95 -23.93
CA GLY A 91 -18.49 -4.00 -24.78
C GLY A 91 -18.26 -2.54 -24.40
N VAL A 92 -17.16 -2.22 -23.71
CA VAL A 92 -16.81 -0.86 -23.30
C VAL A 92 -15.63 -0.36 -24.10
N THR A 93 -15.79 0.78 -24.76
CA THR A 93 -14.68 1.48 -25.41
C THR A 93 -13.99 2.41 -24.40
N VAL A 94 -12.68 2.24 -24.24
CA VAL A 94 -11.84 3.08 -23.41
C VAL A 94 -10.66 3.61 -24.24
N SER A 95 -10.15 4.79 -23.88
CA SER A 95 -8.85 5.24 -24.34
C SER A 95 -7.82 5.09 -23.23
N VAL A 96 -6.66 4.56 -23.58
CA VAL A 96 -5.52 4.44 -22.67
C VAL A 96 -4.36 5.23 -23.25
N GLU A 97 -4.00 6.32 -22.59
CA GLU A 97 -2.94 7.24 -23.05
C GLU A 97 -1.75 7.16 -22.10
N GLU A 98 -0.60 6.72 -22.61
CA GLU A 98 0.66 6.86 -21.87
C GLU A 98 1.05 8.35 -21.79
N LYS A 99 1.61 8.74 -20.65
CA LYS A 99 2.10 10.09 -20.47
C LYS A 99 3.52 10.19 -21.05
N ASN A 100 3.66 10.89 -22.17
CA ASN A 100 4.97 11.25 -22.72
C ASN A 100 5.84 11.92 -21.65
N LYS A 101 6.95 11.27 -21.27
CA LYS A 101 7.87 11.77 -20.27
C LYS A 101 8.67 12.94 -20.85
N THR A 102 8.51 14.13 -20.25
CA THR A 102 9.34 15.30 -20.57
C THR A 102 10.61 15.39 -19.72
N LYS A 103 10.71 14.56 -18.67
CA LYS A 103 11.86 14.39 -17.78
C LYS A 103 11.93 12.94 -17.30
N GLU A 104 13.12 12.43 -17.02
CA GLU A 104 13.34 11.14 -16.38
C GLU A 104 12.73 11.15 -14.96
N THR A 105 11.84 10.20 -14.67
CA THR A 105 11.20 10.04 -13.37
C THR A 105 11.24 8.59 -12.94
N LYS A 106 11.27 8.32 -11.62
CA LYS A 106 11.12 6.97 -11.05
C LYS A 106 9.73 6.34 -11.31
N VAL A 107 8.84 7.03 -12.02
CA VAL A 107 7.45 6.62 -12.20
C VAL A 107 7.14 6.56 -13.70
N ASP A 108 6.52 5.47 -14.11
CA ASP A 108 5.84 5.36 -15.39
C ASP A 108 4.32 5.53 -15.23
N SER A 109 3.62 6.16 -16.18
CA SER A 109 2.21 6.50 -15.98
C SER A 109 1.34 6.52 -17.24
N ALA A 110 0.10 6.09 -17.09
CA ALA A 110 -0.93 6.13 -18.12
C ALA A 110 -2.27 6.65 -17.57
N PHE A 111 -3.16 7.07 -18.45
CA PHE A 111 -4.53 7.45 -18.12
C PHE A 111 -5.53 6.57 -18.87
N LEU A 112 -6.41 5.95 -18.10
CA LEU A 112 -7.59 5.25 -18.59
C LEU A 112 -8.80 6.19 -18.53
N LYS A 113 -9.48 6.37 -19.67
CA LYS A 113 -10.70 7.16 -19.79
C LYS A 113 -11.76 6.34 -20.53
N PRO A 114 -12.98 6.19 -20.00
CA PRO A 114 -14.08 5.62 -20.76
C PRO A 114 -14.63 6.64 -21.76
N ASP A 115 -15.32 6.15 -22.78
CA ASP A 115 -16.20 7.00 -23.58
C ASP A 115 -17.22 7.71 -22.66
N THR A 116 -17.36 9.03 -22.85
CA THR A 116 -18.26 9.87 -22.05
C THR A 116 -19.73 9.48 -22.30
N THR A 117 -20.08 9.08 -23.53
CA THR A 117 -21.43 8.64 -23.86
C THR A 117 -21.80 7.34 -23.14
N TRP A 118 -20.86 6.40 -23.04
CA TRP A 118 -21.09 5.15 -22.32
C TRP A 118 -21.34 5.39 -20.83
N LYS A 119 -20.51 6.22 -20.17
CA LYS A 119 -20.69 6.62 -18.77
C LYS A 119 -22.10 7.17 -18.52
N GLU A 120 -22.56 8.08 -19.38
CA GLU A 120 -23.87 8.71 -19.23
C GLU A 120 -25.03 7.72 -19.40
N LEU A 121 -24.93 6.80 -20.36
CA LEU A 121 -25.95 5.77 -20.58
C LEU A 121 -26.10 4.87 -19.36
N VAL A 122 -24.97 4.35 -18.84
CA VAL A 122 -24.98 3.47 -17.66
C VAL A 122 -25.58 4.17 -16.44
N ILE A 123 -25.26 5.44 -16.20
CA ILE A 123 -25.82 6.20 -15.06
C ILE A 123 -27.32 6.47 -15.26
N LYS A 124 -27.75 6.87 -16.47
CA LYS A 124 -29.18 7.12 -16.78
C LYS A 124 -30.03 5.87 -16.59
N GLU A 125 -29.52 4.69 -16.93
CA GLU A 125 -30.26 3.44 -16.78
C GLU A 125 -30.50 3.04 -15.32
N ILE A 126 -29.58 3.36 -14.42
CA ILE A 126 -29.67 2.99 -13.00
C ILE A 126 -30.39 4.08 -12.18
N MET A 127 -30.26 5.34 -12.60
CA MET A 127 -30.86 6.49 -11.93
C MET A 127 -31.77 7.28 -12.90
N PRO A 128 -32.84 6.67 -13.46
CA PRO A 128 -33.65 7.29 -14.52
C PRO A 128 -34.47 8.50 -14.05
N GLN A 129 -34.72 8.60 -12.73
CA GLN A 129 -35.47 9.69 -12.10
C GLN A 129 -34.59 10.92 -11.79
N GLU A 130 -33.26 10.77 -11.83
CA GLU A 130 -32.32 11.86 -11.56
C GLU A 130 -31.92 12.55 -12.87
N SER A 131 -31.99 13.88 -12.89
CA SER A 131 -31.40 14.65 -13.98
C SER A 131 -29.87 14.42 -13.99
N VAL A 132 -29.39 13.68 -14.99
CA VAL A 132 -27.95 13.42 -15.14
C VAL A 132 -27.25 14.73 -15.47
N LYS A 133 -26.67 15.35 -14.45
CA LYS A 133 -25.83 16.54 -14.62
C LYS A 133 -24.59 16.12 -15.41
N MET A 134 -24.24 16.91 -16.43
CA MET A 134 -22.96 16.73 -17.13
C MET A 134 -21.83 16.96 -16.13
N ARG A 135 -21.08 15.90 -15.85
CA ARG A 135 -19.93 15.89 -14.95
C ARG A 135 -18.70 15.41 -15.70
N PRO A 136 -17.48 15.80 -15.29
CA PRO A 136 -16.24 15.37 -15.95
C PRO A 136 -16.18 13.85 -16.14
N ALA A 137 -15.56 13.42 -17.22
CA ALA A 137 -15.33 12.01 -17.48
C ALA A 137 -14.54 11.35 -16.32
N ILE A 138 -14.86 10.09 -16.02
CA ILE A 138 -14.08 9.30 -15.07
C ILE A 138 -12.69 9.14 -15.68
N LYS A 139 -11.66 9.48 -14.92
CA LYS A 139 -10.26 9.35 -15.31
C LYS A 139 -9.54 8.57 -14.24
N ILE A 140 -8.95 7.45 -14.60
CA ILE A 140 -8.16 6.61 -13.70
C ILE A 140 -6.71 6.74 -14.13
N LYS A 141 -5.86 7.21 -13.21
CA LYS A 141 -4.42 7.25 -13.43
C LYS A 141 -3.84 5.90 -13.03
N ILE A 142 -2.93 5.39 -13.85
CA ILE A 142 -2.15 4.19 -13.56
C ILE A 142 -0.71 4.66 -13.39
N GLU A 143 -0.09 4.38 -12.25
CA GLU A 143 1.30 4.72 -11.95
C GLU A 143 2.09 3.49 -11.54
N VAL A 144 3.31 3.36 -12.05
CA VAL A 144 4.25 2.30 -11.68
C VAL A 144 5.56 2.92 -11.19
N ASP A 145 5.94 2.68 -9.94
CA ASP A 145 7.27 3.01 -9.41
C ASP A 145 8.29 2.00 -9.95
N THR A 146 9.21 2.48 -10.79
CA THR A 146 10.22 1.68 -11.48
C THR A 146 11.53 1.54 -10.70
N ARG A 147 11.71 2.34 -9.65
CA ARG A 147 12.88 2.27 -8.74
C ARG A 147 12.43 2.30 -7.27
N PRO A 148 11.62 1.32 -6.83
CA PRO A 148 11.16 1.27 -5.46
C PRO A 148 12.23 0.70 -4.52
N PRO A 149 12.24 1.11 -3.23
CA PRO A 149 12.94 0.35 -2.20
C PRO A 149 12.30 -1.05 -2.08
N LEU A 150 13.12 -2.10 -2.04
CA LEU A 150 12.65 -3.49 -2.11
C LEU A 150 12.32 -4.12 -0.74
N ASP A 151 12.32 -3.32 0.33
CA ASP A 151 12.06 -3.76 1.71
C ASP A 151 10.58 -3.99 2.04
N PHE A 152 9.77 -4.35 1.03
CA PHE A 152 8.36 -4.69 1.19
C PHE A 152 8.12 -6.18 0.98
N THR A 153 6.93 -6.62 1.37
CA THR A 153 6.43 -7.97 1.09
C THR A 153 5.12 -7.91 0.33
N THR A 154 4.81 -9.00 -0.37
CA THR A 154 3.60 -9.11 -1.17
C THR A 154 2.77 -10.33 -0.78
N GLU A 155 1.47 -10.26 -1.04
CA GLU A 155 0.53 -11.36 -0.95
C GLU A 155 -0.35 -11.42 -2.19
N GLU A 156 -0.85 -12.60 -2.55
CA GLU A 156 -1.82 -12.77 -3.63
C GLU A 156 -3.24 -12.58 -3.09
N LYS A 157 -4.00 -11.68 -3.71
CA LYS A 157 -5.40 -11.41 -3.35
C LYS A 157 -6.34 -11.80 -4.49
N LEU A 158 -7.41 -12.52 -4.18
CA LEU A 158 -8.39 -12.96 -5.16
C LEU A 158 -9.41 -11.85 -5.45
N LEU A 159 -9.58 -11.50 -6.72
CA LEU A 159 -10.76 -10.82 -7.24
C LEU A 159 -11.65 -11.80 -7.99
N LEU A 160 -12.96 -11.56 -7.96
CA LEU A 160 -13.96 -12.41 -8.59
C LEU A 160 -14.57 -11.80 -9.84
N LYS A 161 -14.31 -10.51 -10.09
CA LYS A 161 -14.86 -9.74 -11.22
C LYS A 161 -13.73 -9.06 -11.98
N PRO A 162 -13.79 -9.01 -13.32
CA PRO A 162 -14.80 -9.62 -14.22
C PRO A 162 -14.79 -11.16 -14.27
N PHE A 163 -13.71 -11.80 -13.82
CA PHE A 163 -13.58 -13.24 -13.60
C PHE A 163 -12.75 -13.49 -12.34
N SER A 164 -12.52 -14.75 -11.96
CA SER A 164 -11.64 -15.07 -10.83
C SER A 164 -10.16 -14.96 -11.20
N PHE A 165 -9.43 -14.05 -10.57
CA PHE A 165 -7.98 -13.89 -10.78
C PHE A 165 -7.28 -13.38 -9.52
N TYR A 166 -5.98 -13.65 -9.44
CA TYR A 166 -5.13 -13.15 -8.36
C TYR A 166 -4.44 -11.85 -8.75
N VAL A 167 -4.35 -10.94 -7.80
CA VAL A 167 -3.60 -9.71 -7.85
C VAL A 167 -2.51 -9.76 -6.79
N LYS A 168 -1.25 -9.57 -7.21
CA LYS A 168 -0.14 -9.42 -6.28
C LYS A 168 -0.21 -8.03 -5.64
N CYS A 169 -0.38 -7.99 -4.33
CA CYS A 169 -0.54 -6.76 -3.54
C CYS A 169 0.56 -6.63 -2.50
N PHE A 170 0.90 -5.42 -2.09
CA PHE A 170 1.66 -5.21 -0.86
C PHE A 170 0.89 -5.76 0.34
N THR A 171 1.63 -6.29 1.33
CA THR A 171 1.00 -6.68 2.60
C THR A 171 0.52 -5.47 3.39
N LEU A 172 -0.41 -5.67 4.31
CA LEU A 172 -1.04 -4.58 5.06
C LEU A 172 -0.05 -3.68 5.83
N PRO A 173 0.99 -4.22 6.51
CA PRO A 173 2.05 -3.39 7.12
C PRO A 173 2.82 -2.51 6.12
N ASP A 174 3.05 -3.03 4.90
CA ASP A 174 3.77 -2.32 3.84
C ASP A 174 2.91 -1.24 3.17
N LEU A 175 1.61 -1.50 3.01
CA LEU A 175 0.64 -0.48 2.63
C LEU A 175 0.59 0.65 3.68
N PHE A 176 0.65 0.30 4.97
CA PHE A 176 0.68 1.29 6.04
C PHE A 176 1.97 2.13 5.99
N ALA A 177 3.13 1.49 5.81
CA ALA A 177 4.40 2.20 5.62
C ALA A 177 4.36 3.19 4.46
N GLY A 178 3.79 2.79 3.33
CA GLY A 178 3.62 3.68 2.18
C GLY A 178 2.74 4.90 2.46
N LYS A 179 1.66 4.71 3.24
CA LYS A 179 0.74 5.78 3.65
C LYS A 179 1.35 6.70 4.70
N MET A 180 2.08 6.13 5.66
CA MET A 180 2.80 6.89 6.68
C MET A 180 3.87 7.77 6.05
N HIS A 181 4.64 7.24 5.10
CA HIS A 181 5.61 8.03 4.32
C HIS A 181 4.95 9.24 3.64
N ALA A 182 3.81 9.01 2.97
CA ALA A 182 3.06 10.09 2.34
C ALA A 182 2.55 11.15 3.33
N LEU A 183 2.06 10.73 4.51
CA LEU A 183 1.57 11.64 5.55
C LEU A 183 2.69 12.53 6.11
N LEU A 184 3.84 11.91 6.40
CA LEU A 184 4.98 12.59 7.04
C LEU A 184 5.75 13.49 6.07
N PHE A 185 6.06 13.01 4.87
CA PHE A 185 7.10 13.63 4.05
C PHE A 185 6.58 14.37 2.81
N ARG A 186 5.31 14.18 2.43
CA ARG A 186 4.76 14.90 1.26
C ARG A 186 4.75 16.41 1.51
N LYS A 187 5.37 17.16 0.59
CA LYS A 187 5.45 18.62 0.65
C LYS A 187 4.08 19.25 0.34
N TRP A 188 3.46 19.87 1.34
CA TRP A 188 2.18 20.56 1.20
C TRP A 188 2.38 21.96 0.61
N LYS A 189 2.08 22.17 -0.68
CA LYS A 189 2.02 23.52 -1.28
C LYS A 189 0.73 24.27 -0.86
N GLY A 190 0.45 24.35 0.44
CA GLY A 190 -0.72 25.03 1.01
C GLY A 190 -2.04 24.24 1.03
N ARG A 191 -2.09 23.02 0.46
CA ARG A 191 -3.26 22.13 0.54
C ARG A 191 -2.92 20.87 1.32
N VAL A 192 -3.62 20.66 2.43
CA VAL A 192 -3.54 19.43 3.24
C VAL A 192 -4.23 18.29 2.48
N LYS A 193 -3.68 17.07 2.52
CA LYS A 193 -4.38 15.87 2.03
C LYS A 193 -4.99 15.14 3.22
N GLY A 194 -6.30 15.32 3.40
CA GLY A 194 -7.01 14.70 4.52
C GLY A 194 -7.11 13.18 4.38
N ARG A 195 -7.08 12.64 3.17
CA ARG A 195 -7.18 11.18 2.93
C ARG A 195 -6.06 10.37 3.59
N ASP A 196 -4.86 10.94 3.71
CA ASP A 196 -3.73 10.26 4.37
C ASP A 196 -3.99 10.12 5.89
N TRP A 197 -4.64 11.11 6.51
CA TRP A 197 -5.08 11.07 7.92
C TRP A 197 -6.20 10.04 8.15
N PHE A 198 -7.15 9.97 7.22
CA PHE A 198 -8.22 8.98 7.25
C PHE A 198 -7.66 7.55 7.22
N ASP A 199 -6.69 7.30 6.32
CA ASP A 199 -6.07 5.99 6.19
C ASP A 199 -5.29 5.63 7.45
N MET A 200 -4.52 6.57 8.02
CA MET A 200 -3.77 6.34 9.25
C MET A 200 -4.69 5.92 10.41
N GLU A 201 -5.80 6.63 10.62
CA GLU A 201 -6.78 6.24 11.63
C GLU A 201 -7.33 4.83 11.36
N TRP A 202 -7.67 4.52 10.11
CA TRP A 202 -8.17 3.20 9.74
C TRP A 202 -7.17 2.09 10.09
N TYR A 203 -5.88 2.27 9.80
CA TYR A 203 -4.83 1.30 10.13
C TYR A 203 -4.70 1.09 11.64
N ILE A 204 -4.66 2.19 12.41
CA ILE A 204 -4.51 2.15 13.87
C ILE A 204 -5.72 1.45 14.52
N ARG A 205 -6.94 1.75 14.06
CA ARG A 205 -8.16 1.08 14.55
C ARG A 205 -8.19 -0.41 14.25
N LYS A 206 -7.56 -0.84 13.16
CA LYS A 206 -7.38 -2.25 12.80
C LYS A 206 -6.19 -2.90 13.50
N ALA A 207 -5.46 -2.17 14.34
CA ALA A 207 -4.25 -2.60 15.02
C ALA A 207 -3.17 -3.17 14.07
N VAL A 208 -3.12 -2.64 12.84
CA VAL A 208 -2.12 -3.02 11.84
C VAL A 208 -0.77 -2.45 12.27
N PRO A 209 0.29 -3.27 12.36
CA PRO A 209 1.60 -2.77 12.69
C PRO A 209 2.22 -2.03 11.49
N LEU A 210 2.91 -0.92 11.77
CA LEU A 210 3.67 -0.16 10.80
C LEU A 210 5.02 -0.83 10.55
N ASN A 211 5.33 -1.19 9.30
CA ASN A 211 6.65 -1.71 8.93
C ASN A 211 7.69 -0.57 8.89
N LEU A 212 8.54 -0.48 9.92
CA LEU A 212 9.54 0.59 10.05
C LEU A 212 10.67 0.49 9.03
N VAL A 213 11.10 -0.72 8.68
CA VAL A 213 12.18 -0.94 7.72
C VAL A 213 11.78 -0.36 6.37
N HIS A 214 10.59 -0.73 5.89
CA HIS A 214 10.06 -0.21 4.64
C HIS A 214 9.80 1.30 4.68
N LEU A 215 9.27 1.83 5.79
CA LEU A 215 9.07 3.28 5.95
C LEU A 215 10.40 4.04 5.85
N GLY A 216 11.42 3.55 6.55
CA GLY A 216 12.76 4.13 6.56
C GLY A 216 13.42 4.12 5.19
N SER A 217 13.42 2.96 4.51
CA SER A 217 13.96 2.84 3.15
C SER A 217 13.24 3.78 2.17
N ARG A 218 11.91 3.91 2.25
CA ARG A 218 11.15 4.87 1.42
C ARG A 218 11.53 6.32 1.71
N ALA A 219 11.68 6.68 2.98
CA ALA A 219 12.02 8.05 3.37
C ALA A 219 13.45 8.43 2.95
N TYR A 220 14.38 7.47 2.99
CA TYR A 220 15.73 7.64 2.49
C TYR A 220 15.79 7.76 0.97
N ASP A 221 15.13 6.86 0.24
CA ASP A 221 15.11 6.84 -1.22
C ASP A 221 14.43 8.06 -1.84
N SER A 222 13.52 8.70 -1.10
CA SER A 222 12.90 9.97 -1.49
C SER A 222 13.72 11.20 -1.09
N GLY A 223 14.78 11.02 -0.29
CA GLY A 223 15.62 12.09 0.24
C GLY A 223 14.94 12.91 1.36
N ASP A 224 13.87 12.38 1.94
CA ASP A 224 13.12 13.05 3.01
C ASP A 224 13.63 12.69 4.42
N TRP A 225 14.47 11.64 4.53
CA TRP A 225 15.15 11.24 5.75
C TRP A 225 16.63 10.92 5.46
N PRO A 226 17.58 11.28 6.34
CA PRO A 226 19.01 11.23 6.03
C PRO A 226 19.62 9.82 6.03
N ALA A 227 18.92 8.83 6.57
CA ALA A 227 19.37 7.45 6.71
C ALA A 227 18.25 6.47 6.35
N PRO A 228 18.53 5.21 6.00
CA PRO A 228 17.50 4.21 5.72
C PRO A 228 16.77 3.74 6.99
N VAL A 229 17.27 4.10 8.17
CA VAL A 229 16.69 3.75 9.48
C VAL A 229 15.88 4.93 10.03
N ILE A 230 14.65 4.65 10.45
CA ILE A 230 13.80 5.59 11.19
C ILE A 230 13.27 4.90 12.45
N SER A 231 13.59 5.44 13.62
CA SER A 231 13.15 4.87 14.89
C SER A 231 11.68 5.21 15.17
N GLU A 232 11.02 4.43 16.04
CA GLU A 232 9.69 4.79 16.57
C GLU A 232 9.66 6.20 17.14
N ALA A 233 10.68 6.57 17.91
CA ALA A 233 10.75 7.89 18.54
C ALA A 233 10.76 9.00 17.47
N ASN A 234 11.47 8.80 16.36
CA ASN A 234 11.44 9.75 15.24
C ASN A 234 10.06 9.80 14.58
N VAL A 235 9.42 8.66 14.34
CA VAL A 235 8.06 8.63 13.75
C VAL A 235 7.07 9.34 14.66
N MET A 236 7.09 9.08 15.96
CA MET A 236 6.20 9.71 16.94
C MET A 236 6.42 11.21 17.01
N GLN A 237 7.67 11.68 17.06
CA GLN A 237 7.99 13.10 17.05
C GLN A 237 7.48 13.78 15.77
N LEU A 238 7.73 13.19 14.59
CA LEU A 238 7.27 13.74 13.32
C LEU A 238 5.73 13.78 13.24
N LEU A 239 5.04 12.80 13.82
CA LEU A 239 3.58 12.80 13.89
C LEU A 239 3.05 13.91 14.81
N ASP A 240 3.64 14.08 16.00
CA ASP A 240 3.28 15.17 16.93
C ASP A 240 3.41 16.52 16.23
N GLU A 241 4.56 16.78 15.61
CA GLU A 241 4.84 18.01 14.86
C GLU A 241 3.83 18.23 13.71
N LYS A 242 3.43 17.15 13.01
CA LYS A 242 2.43 17.23 11.94
C LYS A 242 1.04 17.52 12.45
N ILE A 243 0.63 16.90 13.56
CA ILE A 243 -0.69 17.09 14.19
C ILE A 243 -0.84 18.56 14.60
N ASP A 244 0.20 19.14 15.18
CA ASP A 244 0.17 20.52 15.66
C ASP A 244 0.24 21.56 14.52
N ALA A 245 0.83 21.18 13.37
CA ALA A 245 0.99 22.08 12.23
C ALA A 245 -0.23 22.17 11.28
N VAL A 246 -1.18 21.22 11.37
CA VAL A 246 -2.28 21.10 10.38
C VAL A 246 -3.61 21.67 10.88
N SER A 247 -4.43 22.14 9.94
CA SER A 247 -5.84 22.47 10.21
C SER A 247 -6.73 21.25 10.03
N PHE A 248 -7.34 20.79 11.12
CA PHE A 248 -8.27 19.66 11.09
C PHE A 248 -9.56 19.97 10.31
N ASP A 249 -9.96 21.23 10.21
CA ASP A 249 -11.09 21.63 9.36
C ASP A 249 -10.77 21.43 7.87
N ASN A 250 -9.54 21.79 7.45
CA ASN A 250 -9.08 21.56 6.09
C ASN A 250 -8.92 20.07 5.79
N ILE A 251 -8.44 19.28 6.76
CA ILE A 251 -8.36 17.83 6.66
C ILE A 251 -9.75 17.22 6.45
N LYS A 252 -10.73 17.57 7.29
CA LYS A 252 -12.13 17.11 7.14
C LYS A 252 -12.69 17.48 5.78
N ALA A 253 -12.49 18.74 5.36
CA ALA A 253 -12.98 19.22 4.06
C ALA A 253 -12.40 18.46 2.86
N ASP A 254 -11.13 18.03 2.93
CA ASP A 254 -10.51 17.24 1.85
C ASP A 254 -10.99 15.78 1.83
N VAL A 255 -11.41 15.20 2.97
CA VAL A 255 -11.93 13.82 3.04
C VAL A 255 -13.40 13.72 2.65
N ARG A 256 -14.23 14.70 3.01
CA ARG A 256 -15.70 14.70 2.80
C ARG A 256 -16.15 14.17 1.43
N PRO A 257 -15.54 14.57 0.29
CA PRO A 257 -15.99 14.09 -1.03
C PRO A 257 -15.81 12.59 -1.27
N PHE A 258 -15.06 11.88 -0.42
CA PHE A 258 -14.68 10.49 -0.60
C PHE A 258 -15.38 9.52 0.35
N ILE A 259 -16.16 10.00 1.32
CA ILE A 259 -16.81 9.17 2.34
C ILE A 259 -18.33 9.29 2.24
N ARG A 260 -19.03 8.26 2.71
CA ARG A 260 -20.50 8.27 2.82
C ARG A 260 -20.99 8.77 4.18
N ASP A 261 -20.27 8.45 5.25
CA ASP A 261 -20.64 8.80 6.62
C ASP A 261 -19.65 9.78 7.24
N GLU A 262 -20.02 11.07 7.25
CA GLU A 262 -19.20 12.13 7.83
C GLU A 262 -19.05 12.03 9.35
N LYS A 263 -19.96 11.31 10.04
CA LYS A 263 -19.94 11.20 11.51
C LYS A 263 -18.65 10.57 12.02
N MET A 264 -18.00 9.75 11.18
CA MET A 264 -16.69 9.16 11.49
C MET A 264 -15.61 10.21 11.81
N MET A 265 -15.74 11.43 11.28
CA MET A 265 -14.75 12.50 11.47
C MET A 265 -15.18 13.54 12.51
N GLU A 266 -16.33 13.39 13.18
CA GLU A 266 -16.80 14.39 14.17
C GLU A 266 -15.80 14.56 15.31
N ILE A 267 -15.25 13.46 15.82
CA ILE A 267 -14.27 13.42 16.92
C ILE A 267 -12.88 13.97 16.53
N TRP A 268 -12.60 14.14 15.23
CA TRP A 268 -11.27 14.54 14.77
C TRP A 268 -10.90 15.92 15.30
N SER A 269 -9.80 15.95 16.04
CA SER A 269 -9.19 17.11 16.68
C SER A 269 -7.70 16.81 16.91
N PRO A 270 -6.86 17.83 17.16
CA PRO A 270 -5.46 17.59 17.51
C PRO A 270 -5.31 16.62 18.69
N GLY A 271 -6.08 16.84 19.76
CA GLY A 271 -6.07 15.97 20.95
C GLY A 271 -6.44 14.52 20.64
N TYR A 272 -7.46 14.30 19.82
CA TYR A 272 -7.83 12.95 19.38
C TYR A 272 -6.68 12.25 18.63
N PHE A 273 -6.01 12.96 17.71
CA PHE A 273 -4.91 12.36 16.96
C PHE A 273 -3.67 12.12 17.81
N HIS A 274 -3.36 12.99 18.78
CA HIS A 274 -2.33 12.75 19.79
C HIS A 274 -2.57 11.47 20.59
N ASP A 275 -3.82 11.21 20.98
CA ASP A 275 -4.17 9.97 21.68
C ASP A 275 -4.18 8.74 20.73
N LEU A 276 -4.53 8.95 19.47
CA LEU A 276 -4.59 7.91 18.45
C LEU A 276 -3.19 7.39 18.08
N ILE A 277 -2.22 8.27 17.85
CA ILE A 277 -0.87 7.84 17.43
C ILE A 277 -0.16 7.00 18.49
N ARG A 278 -0.50 7.20 19.78
CA ARG A 278 -0.01 6.34 20.89
C ARG A 278 -0.48 4.89 20.80
N LYS A 279 -1.46 4.60 19.94
CA LYS A 279 -1.96 3.24 19.68
C LYS A 279 -1.30 2.59 18.45
N ILE A 280 -0.38 3.28 17.77
CA ILE A 280 0.38 2.70 16.67
C ILE A 280 1.18 1.51 17.22
N LYS A 281 1.08 0.38 16.52
CA LYS A 281 1.97 -0.75 16.70
C LYS A 281 3.04 -0.66 15.62
N PHE A 282 4.24 -1.09 15.94
CA PHE A 282 5.34 -1.13 14.98
C PHE A 282 5.82 -2.57 14.83
N VAL A 283 6.35 -2.88 13.65
CA VAL A 283 7.01 -4.15 13.35
C VAL A 283 8.28 -3.85 12.57
N GLN A 284 9.33 -4.63 12.84
CA GLN A 284 10.49 -4.70 11.98
C GLN A 284 10.36 -5.97 11.13
N ARG A 285 9.99 -5.78 9.86
CA ARG A 285 9.91 -6.87 8.90
C ARG A 285 11.11 -6.81 7.96
N ILE A 286 11.87 -7.90 7.90
CA ILE A 286 13.03 -8.01 7.01
C ILE A 286 12.76 -9.09 5.96
N SER A 287 12.94 -8.72 4.70
CA SER A 287 12.88 -9.63 3.55
C SER A 287 14.30 -9.96 3.10
N PHE A 288 14.66 -11.24 3.07
CA PHE A 288 15.94 -11.70 2.52
C PHE A 288 15.76 -12.22 1.09
N ASN A 289 16.56 -11.69 0.15
CA ASN A 289 16.70 -12.23 -1.20
C ASN A 289 17.99 -13.09 -1.30
N GLU A 290 18.20 -13.78 -2.44
CA GLU A 290 19.35 -14.69 -2.64
C GLU A 290 20.72 -13.98 -2.56
N GLN A 291 20.76 -12.64 -2.56
CA GLN A 291 21.94 -11.84 -2.25
C GLN A 291 21.85 -11.34 -0.81
N TRP A 292 22.43 -12.10 0.11
CA TRP A 292 22.42 -11.82 1.55
C TRP A 292 23.04 -10.45 1.87
N SER A 293 22.21 -9.42 2.00
CA SER A 293 22.58 -8.17 2.66
C SER A 293 21.43 -7.67 3.50
N MET A 294 21.62 -7.69 4.82
CA MET A 294 20.78 -6.92 5.72
C MET A 294 21.33 -5.50 5.75
N GLN A 295 20.53 -4.53 5.32
CA GLN A 295 20.97 -3.13 5.29
C GLN A 295 20.82 -2.42 6.65
N GLN A 296 20.18 -3.05 7.65
CA GLN A 296 19.83 -2.42 8.93
C GLN A 296 19.86 -3.39 10.12
N PRO A 297 20.36 -2.98 11.31
CA PRO A 297 20.32 -3.79 12.53
C PRO A 297 18.88 -3.97 13.05
N LEU A 298 18.65 -5.06 13.79
CA LEU A 298 17.38 -5.36 14.45
C LEU A 298 17.31 -4.67 15.83
N GLU A 299 16.17 -4.12 16.23
CA GLU A 299 16.00 -3.51 17.56
C GLU A 299 15.45 -4.50 18.59
N TYR A 300 16.06 -4.49 19.77
CA TYR A 300 15.63 -5.25 20.93
C TYR A 300 14.30 -4.76 21.51
N GLY A 301 13.52 -5.68 22.06
CA GLY A 301 12.24 -5.36 22.71
C GLY A 301 11.06 -5.19 21.73
N ARG A 302 11.21 -5.61 20.46
CA ARG A 302 10.12 -5.69 19.48
C ARG A 302 9.91 -7.10 18.93
N ASN A 303 8.69 -7.35 18.42
CA ASN A 303 8.45 -8.54 17.62
C ASN A 303 9.20 -8.37 16.30
N ILE A 304 10.09 -9.32 16.02
CA ILE A 304 10.87 -9.34 14.79
C ILE A 304 10.22 -10.36 13.87
N ARG A 305 9.78 -9.93 12.69
CA ARG A 305 9.27 -10.85 11.66
C ARG A 305 10.27 -10.95 10.52
N LEU A 306 10.72 -12.16 10.25
CA LEU A 306 11.67 -12.49 9.19
C LEU A 306 10.91 -13.21 8.08
N THR A 307 11.14 -12.84 6.84
CA THR A 307 10.52 -13.49 5.68
C THR A 307 11.61 -13.84 4.67
N PHE A 308 11.66 -15.11 4.27
CA PHE A 308 12.66 -15.60 3.31
C PHE A 308 12.00 -15.89 1.97
N ALA A 309 12.61 -15.41 0.89
CA ALA A 309 12.03 -15.56 -0.45
C ALA A 309 11.88 -17.05 -0.86
N LYS A 310 12.91 -17.88 -0.61
CA LYS A 310 12.92 -19.34 -0.86
C LYS A 310 14.01 -20.05 -0.03
N GLY A 311 13.73 -21.25 0.48
CA GLY A 311 14.73 -22.17 1.05
C GLY A 311 14.39 -22.69 2.44
N ASN A 312 15.03 -23.79 2.84
CA ASN A 312 14.96 -24.30 4.21
C ASN A 312 15.95 -23.55 5.08
N PHE A 313 15.44 -22.68 5.95
CA PHE A 313 16.25 -21.91 6.90
C PHE A 313 16.06 -22.43 8.32
N GLN A 314 17.17 -22.42 9.07
CA GLN A 314 17.14 -22.51 10.52
C GLN A 314 17.49 -21.14 11.08
N VAL A 315 16.61 -20.63 11.95
CA VAL A 315 16.84 -19.37 12.67
C VAL A 315 17.15 -19.70 14.11
N ARG A 316 18.22 -19.12 14.66
CA ARG A 316 18.58 -19.27 16.07
C ARG A 316 18.71 -17.91 16.73
N VAL A 317 18.22 -17.82 17.96
CA VAL A 317 18.42 -16.68 18.85
C VAL A 317 19.44 -17.11 19.90
N HIS A 318 20.54 -16.38 20.00
CA HIS A 318 21.62 -16.68 20.93
C HIS A 318 22.22 -15.40 21.53
N SER A 319 22.97 -15.51 22.64
CA SER A 319 23.75 -14.39 23.18
C SER A 319 25.05 -14.18 22.39
N ALA A 320 25.71 -13.04 22.62
CA ALA A 320 27.08 -12.79 22.18
C ALA A 320 28.11 -13.84 22.66
N THR A 321 27.81 -14.55 23.76
CA THR A 321 28.65 -15.65 24.27
C THR A 321 28.35 -17.01 23.63
N GLY A 322 27.40 -17.06 22.67
CA GLY A 322 27.00 -18.27 21.96
C GLY A 322 26.00 -19.16 22.71
N GLN A 323 25.43 -18.69 23.83
CA GLN A 323 24.36 -19.43 24.52
C GLN A 323 23.09 -19.38 23.67
N GLU A 324 22.57 -20.53 23.27
CA GLU A 324 21.35 -20.65 22.47
C GLU A 324 20.11 -20.54 23.36
N TYR A 325 19.13 -19.72 22.96
CA TYR A 325 17.89 -19.49 23.70
C TYR A 325 16.65 -19.99 22.95
N SER A 326 16.66 -19.95 21.62
CA SER A 326 15.53 -20.42 20.81
C SER A 326 15.97 -20.84 19.41
N TRP A 327 15.24 -21.81 18.87
CA TRP A 327 15.51 -22.41 17.57
C TRP A 327 14.19 -22.60 16.80
N PHE A 328 14.20 -22.23 15.52
CA PHE A 328 13.01 -22.27 14.67
C PHE A 328 13.32 -22.91 13.30
N VAL A 329 12.34 -23.66 12.77
CA VAL A 329 12.31 -24.13 11.37
C VAL A 329 11.24 -23.35 10.63
N ALA A 330 11.52 -22.97 9.38
CA ALA A 330 10.60 -22.23 8.53
C ALA A 330 9.27 -22.97 8.40
N ASP A 331 8.17 -22.24 8.53
CA ASP A 331 6.85 -22.75 8.16
C ASP A 331 6.70 -22.84 6.64
N ASP A 332 5.58 -23.39 6.15
CA ASP A 332 5.30 -23.51 4.70
C ASP A 332 5.27 -22.15 3.96
N ARG A 333 5.28 -21.03 4.69
CA ARG A 333 5.30 -19.66 4.16
C ARG A 333 6.68 -19.01 4.23
N ASN A 334 7.70 -19.72 4.72
CA ASN A 334 9.04 -19.20 4.97
C ASN A 334 9.05 -17.95 5.86
N GLU A 335 8.10 -17.86 6.81
CA GLU A 335 8.01 -16.75 7.78
C GLU A 335 8.43 -17.22 9.18
N PHE A 336 9.05 -16.30 9.93
CA PHE A 336 9.39 -16.50 11.33
C PHE A 336 9.04 -15.26 12.13
N GLU A 337 8.44 -15.45 13.30
CA GLU A 337 8.19 -14.38 14.25
C GLU A 337 8.94 -14.69 15.55
N ILE A 338 9.83 -13.79 15.93
CA ILE A 338 10.51 -13.80 17.22
C ILE A 338 9.76 -12.80 18.08
N GLU A 339 9.00 -13.30 19.05
CA GLU A 339 8.28 -12.45 19.98
C GLU A 339 9.25 -11.72 20.90
N THR A 340 8.88 -10.50 21.31
CA THR A 340 9.62 -9.70 22.29
C THR A 340 10.04 -10.49 23.53
N GLY A 341 9.13 -11.32 24.06
CA GLY A 341 9.40 -12.16 25.22
C GLY A 341 10.51 -13.18 25.03
N THR A 342 10.77 -13.61 23.79
CA THR A 342 11.82 -14.59 23.47
C THR A 342 13.22 -14.01 23.62
N ILE A 343 13.38 -12.72 23.32
CA ILE A 343 14.66 -12.00 23.46
C ILE A 343 14.79 -11.29 24.81
N ALA A 344 13.69 -11.09 25.53
CA ALA A 344 13.66 -10.38 26.80
C ALA A 344 14.56 -11.06 27.85
N GLY A 345 15.69 -10.44 28.18
CA GLY A 345 16.66 -10.90 29.18
C GLY A 345 17.98 -11.43 28.61
N ILE A 346 18.14 -11.48 27.28
CA ILE A 346 19.40 -11.86 26.64
C ILE A 346 20.29 -10.62 26.53
N MET A 347 21.46 -10.61 27.17
CA MET A 347 22.45 -9.55 26.95
C MET A 347 23.09 -9.69 25.56
N HIS A 348 22.99 -8.64 24.76
CA HIS A 348 23.46 -8.59 23.36
C HIS A 348 22.95 -9.79 22.54
N PRO A 349 21.63 -9.85 22.26
CA PRO A 349 21.07 -10.92 21.47
C PRO A 349 21.61 -10.86 20.04
N GLN A 350 21.79 -12.05 19.47
CA GLN A 350 22.22 -12.27 18.11
C GLN A 350 21.27 -13.27 17.46
N ILE A 351 20.97 -13.03 16.19
CA ILE A 351 20.13 -13.91 15.39
C ILE A 351 21.00 -14.49 14.28
N SER A 352 21.17 -15.81 14.29
CA SER A 352 21.90 -16.54 13.25
C SER A 352 20.93 -17.26 12.31
N PHE A 353 21.26 -17.25 11.03
CA PHE A 353 20.49 -17.83 9.94
C PHE A 353 21.35 -18.87 9.26
N LYS A 354 20.91 -20.13 9.24
CA LYS A 354 21.62 -21.20 8.57
C LYS A 354 20.78 -21.74 7.42
N SER A 355 21.39 -21.79 6.25
CA SER A 355 20.84 -22.40 5.05
C SER A 355 21.81 -23.40 4.46
N VAL A 356 21.42 -24.08 3.38
CA VAL A 356 22.31 -24.98 2.63
C VAL A 356 23.51 -24.23 2.03
N SER A 357 23.37 -22.92 1.77
CA SER A 357 24.42 -22.09 1.15
C SER A 357 25.34 -21.36 2.14
N GLY A 358 25.09 -21.44 3.45
CA GLY A 358 25.95 -20.83 4.48
C GLY A 358 25.22 -20.38 5.75
N GLU A 359 25.97 -19.76 6.66
CA GLU A 359 25.47 -19.19 7.92
C GLU A 359 25.72 -17.68 7.95
N MET A 360 24.71 -16.89 8.32
CA MET A 360 24.76 -15.44 8.50
C MET A 360 24.36 -15.10 9.93
N GLN A 361 24.93 -14.04 10.49
CA GLN A 361 24.64 -13.61 11.85
C GLN A 361 24.32 -12.12 11.88
N VAL A 362 23.31 -11.76 12.65
CA VAL A 362 22.82 -10.40 12.82
C VAL A 362 22.85 -10.04 14.30
N ASN A 363 23.42 -8.88 14.61
CA ASN A 363 23.34 -8.32 15.95
C ASN A 363 22.00 -7.62 16.14
N VAL A 364 21.34 -7.91 17.26
CA VAL A 364 20.18 -7.15 17.73
C VAL A 364 20.72 -6.02 18.60
N GLU A 365 20.54 -4.78 18.15
CA GLU A 365 20.91 -3.60 18.93
C GLU A 365 19.99 -3.51 20.15
N SER A 366 20.63 -3.50 21.32
CA SER A 366 19.97 -3.16 22.58
C SER A 366 19.85 -1.63 22.68
N PRO A 367 18.80 -1.08 23.32
CA PRO A 367 18.63 0.36 23.46
C PRO A 367 19.82 1.07 24.11
#